data_AF-A0A0M8VH30-F1
#
_entry.id   AF-A0A0M8VH30-F1
#
_cell.length_a   1.000
_cell.length_b   1.000
_cell.length_c   1.000
_cell.angle_alpha   90.00
_cell.angle_beta   90.00
_cell.angle_gamma   90.00
#
_symmetry.space_group_name_H-M   'P 1'
#
loop_
_entity.id
_entity.type
_entity.pdbx_description
1 polymer ?
#
loop_
_entity_poly.entity_id
_entity_poly.type
_entity_poly.pdbx_seq_one_letter_code
_entity_poly.pdbx_strand_id
1 'polypeptide(L)' 'MFEAVSDAGYNPGNVGDVDFDTARTRARLITPVPGGVGPMTIAVLLAQTVDAAARQLESRL' A
#
# COMPACT_ATOMS: atom_id res chain seq x y z
N MET A 1 19.03 9.93 -6.93
CA MET A 1 17.67 9.74 -7.49
C MET A 1 17.18 8.40 -6.95
N PHE A 2 16.00 8.37 -6.33
CA PHE A 2 15.38 7.14 -5.84
C PHE A 2 14.58 6.47 -6.97
N GLU A 3 14.51 5.14 -6.96
CA GLU A 3 13.67 4.42 -7.91
C GLU A 3 12.19 4.61 -7.57
N ALA A 4 11.79 4.30 -6.35
CA ALA A 4 10.43 4.47 -5.87
C ALA A 4 10.41 4.96 -4.42
N VAL A 5 9.37 5.71 -4.07
CA VAL A 5 9.02 6.08 -2.70
C VAL A 5 7.62 5.53 -2.40
N SER A 6 7.53 4.70 -1.37
CA SER A 6 6.26 4.19 -0.86
C SER A 6 5.93 4.92 0.45
N ASP A 7 4.94 5.78 0.40
CA ASP A 7 4.39 6.49 1.56
C ASP A 7 3.20 5.71 2.12
N ALA A 8 3.41 5.12 3.30
CA ALA A 8 2.40 4.33 4.01
C ALA A 8 1.70 5.14 5.11
N GLY A 9 2.15 6.38 5.36
CA GLY A 9 1.58 7.25 6.36
C GLY A 9 0.19 7.73 6.01
N TYR A 10 -0.62 7.97 7.04
CA TYR A 10 -1.90 8.67 6.89
C TYR A 10 -2.17 9.52 8.12
N ASN A 11 -2.08 10.84 7.95
CA ASN A 11 -2.14 11.83 9.02
C ASN A 11 -3.31 12.82 8.81
N PRO A 12 -3.73 13.57 9.84
CA PRO A 12 -4.76 14.60 9.71
C PRO A 12 -4.47 15.58 8.56
N GLY A 13 -5.51 15.95 7.81
CA GLY A 13 -5.35 16.75 6.58
C GLY A 13 -5.10 15.93 5.31
N ASN A 14 -5.24 14.60 5.39
CA ASN A 14 -5.06 13.66 4.26
C ASN A 14 -3.63 13.70 3.69
N VAL A 15 -2.63 13.77 4.58
CA VAL A 15 -1.21 13.83 4.21
C VAL A 15 -0.48 12.55 4.65
N GLY A 16 0.54 12.17 3.89
CA GLY A 16 1.41 11.03 4.22
C GLY A 16 2.56 11.41 5.15
N ASP A 17 3.54 10.52 5.30
CA ASP A 17 4.74 10.76 6.10
C ASP A 17 5.85 11.46 5.31
N VAL A 18 5.71 11.52 3.98
CA VAL A 18 6.71 12.08 3.08
C VAL A 18 6.20 13.41 2.50
N ASP A 19 7.10 14.39 2.41
CA ASP A 19 6.87 15.59 1.61
C ASP A 19 6.82 15.22 0.12
N PHE A 20 5.60 15.19 -0.42
CA PHE A 20 5.29 14.74 -1.77
C PHE A 20 5.98 15.58 -2.84
N ASP A 21 6.03 16.90 -2.70
CA ASP A 21 6.58 17.80 -3.71
C ASP A 21 8.10 17.63 -3.80
N THR A 22 8.77 17.58 -2.65
CA THR A 22 10.21 17.32 -2.61
C THR A 22 10.53 15.92 -3.15
N ALA A 23 9.78 14.90 -2.75
CA ALA A 23 10.03 13.52 -3.15
C ALA A 23 9.76 13.26 -4.64
N ARG A 24 8.72 13.89 -5.21
CA ARG A 24 8.39 13.82 -6.65
C ARG A 24 9.54 14.29 -7.55
N THR A 25 10.38 15.23 -7.09
CA THR A 25 11.55 15.68 -7.88
C THR A 25 12.73 14.72 -7.83
N ARG A 26 12.77 13.83 -6.82
CA ARG A 26 13.93 12.96 -6.53
C ARG A 26 13.66 11.48 -6.83
N ALA A 27 12.40 11.06 -6.88
CA ALA A 27 11.97 9.69 -7.13
C ALA A 27 11.41 9.51 -8.55
N ARG A 28 11.56 8.31 -9.15
CA ARG A 28 10.89 8.00 -10.43
C ARG A 28 9.42 7.66 -10.24
N LEU A 29 9.08 7.05 -9.10
CA LEU A 29 7.71 6.69 -8.72
C LEU A 29 7.45 7.11 -7.26
N ILE A 30 6.24 7.56 -6.97
CA ILE A 30 5.80 7.88 -5.60
C ILE A 30 4.33 7.51 -5.43
N THR A 31 3.97 6.89 -4.32
CA THR A 31 2.57 6.59 -3.98
C THR A 31 1.89 7.85 -3.42
N PRO A 32 0.70 8.22 -3.91
CA PRO A 32 -0.02 9.37 -3.35
C PRO A 32 -0.63 9.03 -2.00
N VAL A 33 -0.78 10.05 -1.15
CA VAL A 33 -1.64 9.99 0.02
C VAL A 33 -2.64 11.15 -0.10
N PRO A 34 -3.97 10.88 -0.09
CA PRO A 34 -4.62 9.56 0.00
C PRO A 34 -4.55 8.76 -1.32
N GLY A 35 -4.90 7.47 -1.26
CA GLY A 35 -5.14 6.63 -2.45
C GLY A 35 -4.00 5.72 -2.91
N GLY A 36 -2.85 5.75 -2.24
CA GLY A 36 -1.72 4.85 -2.51
C GLY A 36 -1.79 3.54 -1.72
N VAL A 37 -1.05 3.47 -0.61
CA VAL A 37 -0.86 2.22 0.14
C VAL A 37 -2.14 1.73 0.82
N GLY A 38 -2.97 2.64 1.35
CA GLY A 38 -4.17 2.30 2.14
C GLY A 38 -5.15 1.34 1.43
N PRO A 39 -5.63 1.64 0.20
CA PRO A 39 -6.49 0.73 -0.55
C PRO A 39 -5.86 -0.65 -0.79
N MET A 40 -4.54 -0.70 -1.01
CA MET A 40 -3.83 -1.97 -1.22
C MET A 40 -3.74 -2.81 0.06
N THR A 41 -3.62 -2.19 1.24
CA THR A 41 -3.64 -2.92 2.52
C THR A 41 -4.94 -3.70 2.69
N ILE A 42 -6.09 -3.08 2.41
CA ILE A 42 -7.40 -3.73 2.50
C ILE A 42 -7.52 -4.85 1.47
N ALA A 43 -7.14 -4.57 0.21
CA ALA A 43 -7.22 -5.54 -0.86
C ALA A 43 -6.38 -6.80 -0.58
N VAL A 44 -5.15 -6.61 -0.09
CA VAL A 44 -4.22 -7.71 0.19
C VAL A 44 -4.68 -8.54 1.39
N LEU A 45 -5.20 -7.90 2.45
CA LEU A 45 -5.80 -8.64 3.58
C LEU A 45 -6.94 -9.55 3.11
N LEU A 46 -7.82 -9.05 2.26
CA LEU A 46 -8.93 -9.83 1.72
C LEU A 46 -8.44 -10.97 0.82
N ALA A 47 -7.48 -10.70 -0.06
CA ALA A 47 -6.87 -11.72 -0.92
C ALA A 47 -6.23 -12.84 -0.08
N GLN A 48 -5.43 -12.48 0.93
CA GLN A 48 -4.79 -13.44 1.84
C GLN A 48 -5.82 -14.25 2.65
N THR A 49 -6.93 -13.63 3.04
CA THR A 49 -8.01 -14.32 3.75
C THR A 49 -8.70 -15.36 2.87
N VAL A 50 -8.98 -15.01 1.61
CA VAL A 50 -9.57 -15.92 0.61
C VAL A 50 -8.62 -17.08 0.33
N ASP A 51 -7.34 -16.79 0.08
CA ASP A 51 -6.32 -17.82 -0.16
C ASP A 51 -6.17 -18.79 1.02
N ALA A 52 -6.19 -18.26 2.26
CA ALA A 52 -6.12 -19.09 3.46
C ALA A 52 -7.35 -20.01 3.60
N ALA A 53 -8.55 -19.49 3.33
CA ALA A 53 -9.78 -20.27 3.38
C ALA A 53 -9.78 -21.39 2.32
N ALA A 54 -9.33 -21.09 1.09
CA ALA A 54 -9.21 -22.08 0.02
C ALA A 54 -8.23 -23.21 0.39
N ARG A 55 -7.04 -22.87 0.89
CA ARG A 55 -6.04 -23.86 1.35
C ARG A 55 -6.55 -24.74 2.49
N GLN A 56 -7.31 -24.17 3.41
CA GLN A 56 -7.92 -24.92 4.52
C GLN A 56 -8.98 -25.92 4.03
N LEU A 57 -9.69 -25.59 2.95
CA LEU A 57 -10.66 -26.51 2.34
C LEU A 57 -9.94 -27.66 1.61
N GLU A 58 -8.90 -27.35 0.84
CA GLU A 58 -8.08 -28.35 0.13
C GLU A 58 -7.43 -29.35 1.09
N SER A 59 -6.90 -28.89 2.23
CA SER A 59 -6.24 -29.78 3.20
C SER A 59 -7.19 -30.71 3.96
N ARG A 60 -8.51 -30.55 3.81
CA ARG A 60 -9.54 -31.35 4.49
C ARG A 60 -10.15 -32.43 3.59
N LEU A 61 -9.78 -32.46 2.31
CA LEU A 61 -10.17 -33.46 1.31
C LEU A 61 -9.07 -34.51 1.17
#